data_AF-A0A1F6ZWA2-F1
#
_entry.id   AF-A0A1F6ZWA2-F1
#
_cell.length_a   1.000
_cell.length_b   1.000
_cell.length_c   1.000
_cell.angle_alpha   90.00
_cell.angle_beta   90.00
_cell.angle_gamma   90.00
#
_symmetry.space_group_name_H-M   'P 1'
#
loop_
_entity.id
_entity.type
_entity.pdbx_description
1 polymer ?
#
loop_
_entity_poly.entity_id
_entity_poly.type
_entity_poly.pdbx_seq_one_letter_code
_entity_poly.pdbx_strand_id
1 'polypeptide(L)' 'MPVLKNAKKALRSSKRKALHNAQLRSQMRTAVKTVQVKKTAEALSQAYRFIDRAAKKSLIHPNAAGRMKQQAASLVQ' A
#
# COMPACT_ATOMS: atom_id res chain seq x y z
N MET A 1 -11.08 -25.26 -10.40
CA MET A 1 -11.97 -24.94 -9.25
C MET A 1 -11.51 -25.70 -8.03
N PRO A 2 -11.71 -25.19 -6.80
CA PRO A 2 -11.33 -25.92 -5.60
C PRO A 2 -12.25 -27.12 -5.39
N VAL A 3 -11.68 -28.32 -5.36
CA VAL A 3 -12.42 -29.58 -5.18
C VAL A 3 -12.68 -29.83 -3.69
N LEU A 4 -11.65 -29.67 -2.86
CA LEU A 4 -11.69 -29.89 -1.41
C LEU A 4 -12.47 -28.79 -0.66
N LYS A 5 -13.11 -29.15 0.47
CA LYS A 5 -13.89 -28.22 1.30
C LYS A 5 -13.02 -27.06 1.85
N ASN A 6 -11.80 -27.36 2.29
CA ASN A 6 -10.83 -26.36 2.76
C ASN A 6 -10.42 -25.39 1.65
N ALA A 7 -10.21 -25.89 0.42
CA ALA A 7 -9.80 -25.10 -0.73
C ALA A 7 -10.93 -24.13 -1.15
N LYS A 8 -12.20 -24.56 -1.10
CA LYS A 8 -13.36 -23.68 -1.32
C LYS A 8 -13.41 -22.54 -0.29
N LYS A 9 -13.15 -22.84 0.99
CA LYS A 9 -13.08 -21.82 2.07
C LYS A 9 -11.91 -20.86 1.87
N ALA A 10 -10.73 -21.38 1.52
CA ALA A 10 -9.54 -20.59 1.25
C ALA A 10 -9.75 -19.62 0.08
N LEU A 11 -10.40 -20.07 -1.00
CA LEU A 11 -10.73 -19.20 -2.14
C LEU A 11 -11.62 -18.02 -1.71
N ARG A 12 -12.68 -18.27 -0.92
CA ARG A 12 -13.56 -17.19 -0.42
C ARG A 12 -12.81 -16.18 0.45
N SER A 13 -11.99 -16.69 1.39
CA SER A 13 -11.18 -15.84 2.28
C SER A 13 -10.16 -15.01 1.49
N SER A 14 -9.48 -15.62 0.53
CA SER A 14 -8.51 -14.96 -0.33
C SER A 14 -9.15 -13.82 -1.14
N LYS A 15 -10.30 -14.07 -1.78
CA LYS A 15 -11.05 -13.04 -2.53
C LYS A 15 -11.37 -11.82 -1.66
N ARG A 16 -11.89 -12.04 -0.45
CA ARG A 16 -12.21 -10.95 0.49
C ARG A 16 -10.96 -10.16 0.90
N LYS A 17 -9.88 -10.85 1.24
CA LYS A 17 -8.60 -10.21 1.60
C LYS A 17 -8.01 -9.43 0.41
N ALA A 18 -8.13 -9.97 -0.80
CA ALA A 18 -7.62 -9.33 -2.01
C ALA A 18 -8.30 -7.97 -2.27
N LEU A 19 -9.62 -7.89 -2.13
CA LEU A 19 -10.37 -6.63 -2.31
C LEU A 19 -9.94 -5.56 -1.30
N HIS A 20 -9.89 -5.90 -0.01
CA HIS A 20 -9.44 -4.98 1.04
C HIS A 20 -7.99 -4.51 0.82
N ASN A 21 -7.10 -5.43 0.45
CA ASN A 21 -5.71 -5.12 0.17
C ASN A 21 -5.53 -4.30 -1.11
N ALA A 22 -6.41 -4.46 -2.10
CA ALA A 22 -6.41 -3.65 -3.31
C ALA A 22 -6.79 -2.19 -3.01
N GLN A 23 -7.79 -1.97 -2.15
CA GLN A 23 -8.18 -0.63 -1.69
C GLN A 23 -7.01 0.08 -0.99
N LEU A 24 -6.35 -0.58 -0.03
CA LEU A 24 -5.19 -0.01 0.67
C LEU A 24 -4.01 0.27 -0.25
N ARG A 25 -3.73 -0.63 -1.21
CA ARG A 25 -2.69 -0.41 -2.22
C ARG A 25 -3.01 0.78 -3.13
N SER A 26 -4.26 0.94 -3.52
CA SER A 26 -4.72 2.07 -4.32
C SER A 26 -4.54 3.39 -3.56
N GLN A 27 -5.00 3.47 -2.32
CA GLN A 27 -4.83 4.66 -1.46
C GLN A 27 -3.36 5.06 -1.32
N MET A 28 -2.48 4.09 -1.06
CA MET A 28 -1.03 4.33 -0.96
C MET A 28 -0.47 4.88 -2.29
N ARG A 29 -0.82 4.27 -3.44
CA ARG A 29 -0.36 4.74 -4.75
C ARG A 29 -0.85 6.15 -5.07
N THR A 30 -2.11 6.45 -4.75
CA THR A 30 -2.68 7.78 -4.95
C THR A 30 -1.94 8.82 -4.10
N ALA A 31 -1.66 8.51 -2.83
CA ALA A 31 -0.90 9.41 -1.95
C ALA A 31 0.55 9.65 -2.43
N VAL A 32 1.21 8.63 -3.01
CA VAL A 32 2.53 8.83 -3.63
C VAL A 32 2.43 9.69 -4.89
N LYS A 33 1.39 9.50 -5.70
CA LYS A 33 1.17 10.32 -6.90
C LYS A 33 0.85 11.78 -6.55
N THR A 34 0.12 12.04 -5.46
CA THR A 34 -0.15 13.42 -5.03
C THR A 34 1.12 14.15 -4.60
N VAL A 35 2.09 13.45 -3.98
CA VAL A 35 3.42 14.03 -3.68
C VAL A 35 4.14 14.43 -4.96
N GLN A 36 4.13 13.58 -6.00
CA GLN A 36 4.77 13.88 -7.29
C GLN A 36 4.22 15.14 -7.95
N VAL A 37 2.90 15.37 -7.83
CA VAL A 37 2.22 16.52 -8.45
C VAL A 37 2.38 17.80 -7.62
N LYS A 38 2.06 17.74 -6.32
CA LYS A 38 1.96 18.94 -5.48
C LYS A 38 3.29 19.37 -4.87
N LYS A 39 4.20 18.42 -4.61
CA LYS A 39 5.51 18.65 -3.98
C LYS A 39 5.45 19.47 -2.67
N THR A 40 4.39 19.29 -1.87
CA THR A 40 4.24 19.98 -0.58
C THR A 40 4.59 19.08 0.60
N ALA A 41 5.03 19.69 1.72
CA ALA A 41 5.34 18.99 2.97
C ALA A 41 4.11 18.26 3.57
N GLU A 42 2.91 18.80 3.38
CA GLU A 42 1.66 18.17 3.81
C GLU A 42 1.37 16.87 3.03
N ALA A 43 1.56 16.91 1.70
CA ALA A 43 1.39 15.73 0.86
C ALA A 43 2.41 14.64 1.23
N LEU A 44 3.64 15.04 1.56
CA LEU A 44 4.69 14.12 2.01
C LEU A 44 4.31 13.43 3.32
N SER A 45 3.82 14.20 4.29
CA SER A 45 3.37 13.69 5.59
C SER A 45 2.23 12.68 5.45
N GLN A 46 1.26 12.96 4.57
CA GLN A 46 0.19 12.02 4.25
C GLN A 46 0.72 10.74 3.59
N ALA A 47 1.62 10.86 2.61
CA ALA A 47 2.21 9.72 1.93
C ALA A 47 2.98 8.80 2.90
N TYR A 48 3.79 9.37 3.81
CA TYR A 48 4.50 8.59 4.83
C TYR A 48 3.55 7.81 5.74
N ARG A 49 2.47 8.45 6.20
CA ARG A 49 1.43 7.80 7.01
C ARG A 49 0.82 6.59 6.30
N PHE A 50 0.56 6.66 4.99
CA PHE A 50 0.02 5.52 4.23
C PHE A 50 1.07 4.43 3.97
N ILE A 51 2.29 4.81 3.62
CA ILE A 51 3.40 3.87 3.37
C ILE A 51 3.72 3.06 4.64
N ASP A 52 3.81 3.71 5.79
CA ASP A 52 4.14 3.05 7.05
C ASP A 52 3.03 2.11 7.53
N ARG A 53 1.77 2.49 7.32
CA ARG A 53 0.63 1.59 7.59
C ARG A 53 0.64 0.38 6.67
N ALA A 54 1.00 0.55 5.40
CA ALA A 54 1.10 -0.55 4.46
C ALA A 54 2.23 -1.51 4.86
N ALA A 55 3.36 -0.99 5.35
CA ALA A 55 4.45 -1.81 5.89
C ALA A 55 4.04 -2.57 7.16
N LYS A 56 3.37 -1.89 8.11
CA LYS A 56 2.88 -2.50 9.36
C LYS A 56 1.87 -3.62 9.11
N LYS A 57 1.04 -3.51 8.07
CA LYS A 57 0.08 -4.55 7.65
C LYS A 57 0.71 -5.62 6.76
N SER A 58 2.03 -5.62 6.59
CA SER A 58 2.77 -6.53 5.70
C SER A 58 2.26 -6.54 4.26
N LEU A 59 1.69 -5.41 3.81
CA LEU A 59 1.19 -5.24 2.45
C LEU A 59 2.32 -4.91 1.46
N ILE A 60 3.35 -4.25 1.99
CA ILE A 60 4.65 -4.01 1.34
C ILE A 60 5.77 -4.44 2.29
N HIS A 61 6.91 -4.83 1.75
CA HIS A 61 8.08 -5.16 2.56
C HIS A 61 8.64 -3.88 3.23
N PRO A 62 9.16 -3.94 4.47
CA PRO A 62 9.78 -2.79 5.13
C PRO A 62 10.84 -2.07 4.28
N ASN A 63 11.69 -2.84 3.60
CA ASN A 63 12.70 -2.28 2.68
C ASN A 63 12.06 -1.54 1.49
N ALA A 64 10.93 -2.03 0.98
CA ALA A 64 10.20 -1.33 -0.09
C ALA A 64 9.60 -0.03 0.44
N ALA A 65 9.08 -0.03 1.67
CA ALA A 65 8.59 1.18 2.32
C ALA A 65 9.72 2.22 2.51
N GLY A 66 10.90 1.78 2.97
CA GLY A 66 12.09 2.63 3.11
C GLY A 66 12.49 3.29 1.79
N ARG A 67 12.60 2.49 0.71
CA ARG A 67 12.88 3.01 -0.63
C ARG A 67 11.84 4.03 -1.10
N MET A 68 10.56 3.74 -0.90
CA MET A 68 9.48 4.65 -1.31
C MET A 68 9.50 5.97 -0.52
N LYS A 69 9.85 5.92 0.78
CA LYS A 69 10.04 7.14 1.59
C LYS A 69 11.22 7.98 1.10
N GLN A 70 12.36 7.35 0.81
CA GLN A 70 13.52 8.03 0.24
C GLN A 70 13.19 8.71 -1.10
N GLN A 71 12.51 8.00 -2.01
CA GLN A 71 12.09 8.55 -3.31
C GLN A 71 11.11 9.72 -3.15
N ALA A 72 10.13 9.59 -2.24
CA ALA A 72 9.19 10.68 -1.97
C ALA A 72 9.88 11.91 -1.36
N ALA A 73 10.85 11.71 -0.47
CA ALA A 73 11.65 12.81 0.09
C ALA A 73 12.43 13.55 -1.00
N SER A 74 13.07 12.84 -1.92
CA SER A 74 13.87 13.47 -2.99
C SER A 74 13.05 14.34 -3.96
N LEU A 75 11.73 14.15 -4.02
CA LEU A 75 10.84 14.90 -4.90
C LEU A 75 10.35 16.22 -4.29
N VAL A 76 10.48 16.37 -2.98
CA VAL A 76 10.10 17.56 -2.22
C VAL A 76 11.41 18.23 -1.79
N GLN A 77 11.99 19.00 -2.71
CA GLN A 77 13.04 19.98 -2.41
C GLN A 77 12.41 21.37 -2.35
#